data_AF-A0A8E2ILL0-F1
#
_entry.id   AF-A0A8E2ILL0-F1
#
_cell.length_a   1.000
_cell.length_b   1.000
_cell.length_c   1.000
_cell.angle_alpha   90.00
_cell.angle_beta   90.00
_cell.angle_gamma   90.00
#
_symmetry.space_group_name_H-M   'P 1'
#
loop_
_entity.id
_entity.type
_entity.pdbx_description
1 polymer ?
#
loop_
_entity_poly.entity_id
_entity_poly.type
_entity_poly.pdbx_seq_one_letter_code
_entity_poly.pdbx_strand_id
1 'polypeptide(L)' 'MPRAGWRKPESDRRLSDLVSVGVLTRVFPAALVDEVIAEAGRTQQRHRSLPARVMAYFAIAMGLYAEGSYEDVLAQL' A
#
# COMPACT_ATOMS: atom_id res chain seq x y z
N MET A 1 -1.11 -10.11 22.36
CA MET A 1 -1.10 -8.92 23.25
C MET A 1 -1.77 -7.77 22.52
N PRO A 2 -2.89 -7.21 23.03
CA PRO A 2 -3.48 -5.99 22.48
C PRO A 2 -2.50 -4.82 22.68
N ARG A 3 -2.27 -4.03 21.63
CA ARG A 3 -1.36 -2.88 21.64
C ARG A 3 -2.12 -1.64 22.10
N ALA A 4 -1.48 -0.74 22.84
CA ALA A 4 -2.08 0.54 23.20
C ALA A 4 -2.50 1.29 21.92
N GLY A 5 -3.75 1.74 21.84
CA GLY A 5 -4.32 2.37 20.65
C GLY A 5 -5.08 1.43 19.70
N TRP A 6 -5.08 0.12 19.94
CA TRP A 6 -5.90 -0.81 19.17
C TRP A 6 -7.39 -0.57 19.43
N ARG A 7 -8.12 -0.11 18.40
CA ARG A 7 -9.58 0.00 18.42
C ARG A 7 -10.17 -1.25 17.76
N LYS A 8 -11.21 -1.79 18.38
CA LYS A 8 -12.00 -2.85 17.76
C LYS A 8 -12.69 -2.27 16.52
N PRO A 9 -12.55 -2.89 15.33
CA PRO A 9 -13.26 -2.46 14.14
C PRO A 9 -14.77 -2.42 14.40
N GLU A 10 -15.46 -1.41 13.86
CA GLU A 10 -16.92 -1.26 13.99
C GLU A 10 -17.67 -2.33 13.19
N SER A 11 -17.00 -2.93 12.20
CA SER A 11 -17.50 -3.95 11.29
C SER A 11 -16.47 -5.07 11.12
N ASP A 12 -16.94 -6.31 10.95
CA ASP A 12 -16.11 -7.47 10.61
C ASP A 12 -15.59 -7.45 9.16
N ARG A 13 -16.14 -6.58 8.31
CA ARG A 13 -15.69 -6.38 6.92
C ARG A 13 -14.59 -5.33 6.86
N ARG A 14 -13.43 -5.69 6.32
CA ARG A 14 -12.33 -4.76 6.05
C ARG A 14 -12.49 -4.14 4.67
N LEU A 15 -12.00 -2.91 4.48
CA LEU A 15 -11.98 -2.29 3.14
C LEU A 15 -11.23 -3.16 2.12
N SER A 16 -10.20 -3.90 2.57
CA SER A 16 -9.44 -4.84 1.74
C SER A 16 -10.26 -6.00 1.21
N ASP A 17 -11.36 -6.35 1.87
CA ASP A 17 -12.28 -7.40 1.42
C ASP A 17 -13.20 -6.89 0.30
N LEU A 18 -13.33 -5.56 0.17
CA LEU A 18 -14.22 -4.89 -0.77
C LEU A 18 -13.46 -4.27 -1.96
N VAL A 19 -12.19 -3.94 -1.76
CA VAL A 19 -11.33 -3.28 -2.76
C VAL A 19 -10.07 -4.11 -2.94
N SER A 20 -9.93 -4.74 -4.09
CA SER A 20 -8.68 -5.42 -4.43
C SER A 20 -7.57 -4.39 -4.68
N VAL A 21 -6.32 -4.74 -4.36
CA VAL A 21 -5.14 -3.99 -4.81
C VAL A 21 -5.10 -3.79 -6.32
N GLY A 22 -5.76 -4.65 -7.11
CA GLY A 22 -5.95 -4.43 -8.55
C GLY A 22 -6.72 -3.13 -8.90
N VAL A 23 -7.45 -2.54 -7.96
CA VAL A 23 -8.06 -1.21 -8.13
C VAL A 23 -7.00 -0.11 -8.05
N LEU A 24 -5.98 -0.25 -7.19
CA LEU A 24 -4.91 0.74 -7.08
C LEU A 24 -4.14 0.88 -8.40
N THR A 25 -3.83 -0.23 -9.06
CA THR A 25 -3.12 -0.22 -10.34
C THR A 25 -3.97 0.31 -11.50
N ARG A 26 -5.30 0.32 -11.35
CA ARG A 26 -6.23 0.93 -12.31
C ARG A 26 -6.42 2.43 -12.09
N VAL A 27 -6.48 2.86 -10.83
CA VAL A 27 -6.64 4.28 -10.46
C VAL A 27 -5.31 5.03 -10.60
N PHE A 28 -4.21 4.38 -10.24
CA PHE A 28 -2.85 4.89 -10.36
C PHE A 28 -2.05 3.94 -11.27
N PRO A 29 -2.09 4.13 -12.60
CA PRO A 29 -1.34 3.30 -13.53
C PRO A 29 0.16 3.34 -13.24
N ALA A 30 0.86 2.23 -13.50
CA ALA A 30 2.30 2.10 -13.21
C ALA A 30 3.14 3.23 -13.82
N ALA A 31 2.82 3.67 -15.04
CA ALA A 31 3.53 4.76 -15.71
C ALA A 31 3.41 6.10 -14.95
N LEU A 32 2.22 6.41 -14.43
CA LEU A 32 2.00 7.60 -13.60
C LEU A 32 2.81 7.52 -12.30
N VAL A 33 2.79 6.36 -11.65
CA VAL A 33 3.56 6.16 -10.41
C VAL A 33 5.06 6.30 -10.66
N ASP A 34 5.56 5.75 -11.78
CA ASP A 34 6.96 5.88 -12.16
C ASP A 34 7.37 7.33 -12.45
N GLU A 35 6.51 8.09 -13.13
CA GLU A 35 6.72 9.51 -13.41
C GLU A 35 6.82 10.32 -12.11
N VAL A 36 5.88 10.12 -11.19
CA VAL A 36 5.90 10.79 -9.87
C VAL A 36 7.15 10.41 -9.07
N ILE A 37 7.55 9.14 -9.10
CA ILE A 37 8.78 8.68 -8.42
C ILE A 37 10.02 9.38 -9.02
N ALA A 38 10.06 9.55 -10.34
CA ALA A 38 11.16 10.22 -11.01
C ALA A 38 11.19 11.72 -10.68
N GLU A 39 10.04 12.40 -10.73
CA GLU A 39 9.91 13.82 -10.36
C GLU A 39 10.32 14.07 -8.90
N ALA A 40 9.96 13.15 -7.99
CA ALA A 40 10.38 13.21 -6.60
C ALA A 40 11.87 12.88 -6.37
N GLY A 41 12.63 12.51 -7.42
CA GLY A 41 14.02 12.09 -7.32
C GLY A 41 14.22 10.79 -6.53
N ARG A 42 13.20 9.92 -6.50
CA ARG A 42 13.18 8.67 -5.71
C ARG A 42 13.31 7.41 -6.54
N THR A 43 13.69 7.53 -7.81
CA THR A 43 13.99 6.38 -8.67
C THR A 43 15.04 5.48 -8.02
N GLN A 44 14.77 4.18 -8.02
CA GLN A 44 15.68 3.19 -7.44
C GLN A 44 17.05 3.21 -8.15
N GLN A 45 18.13 3.23 -7.37
CA GLN A 45 19.50 3.18 -7.91
C GLN A 45 20.08 1.76 -7.91
N ARG A 46 19.49 0.85 -7.12
CA ARG A 46 19.90 -0.54 -6.99
C ARG A 46 18.67 -1.42 -7.00
N HIS A 47 18.78 -2.59 -7.62
CA HIS A 47 17.73 -3.59 -7.55
C HIS A 47 17.71 -4.21 -6.14
N ARG A 48 16.58 -4.08 -5.44
CA ARG A 48 16.35 -4.61 -4.10
C ARG A 48 14.98 -5.30 -4.06
N SER A 49 14.71 -6.05 -3.00
CA SER A 49 13.46 -6.81 -2.84
C SER A 49 12.20 -5.94 -2.87
N LEU A 50 12.31 -4.64 -2.57
CA LEU A 50 11.21 -3.68 -2.63
C LEU A 50 11.55 -2.55 -3.61
N PRO A 51 11.13 -2.69 -4.89
CA PRO A 51 11.26 -1.62 -5.88
C PRO A 51 10.51 -0.36 -5.46
N ALA A 52 10.96 0.81 -5.94
CA ALA A 52 10.34 2.10 -5.60
C ALA A 52 8.82 2.13 -5.90
N ARG A 53 8.39 1.53 -7.01
CA ARG A 53 6.97 1.44 -7.40
C ARG A 53 6.16 0.61 -6.40
N VAL A 54 6.70 -0.52 -5.95
CA VAL A 54 6.03 -1.39 -4.96
C VAL A 54 5.89 -0.64 -3.64
N MET A 55 6.93 0.08 -3.21
CA MET A 55 6.87 0.93 -2.02
C MET A 55 5.83 2.05 -2.13
N ALA A 56 5.65 2.64 -3.31
CA ALA A 56 4.64 3.66 -3.54
C ALA A 56 3.21 3.08 -3.39
N TYR A 57 2.93 1.94 -4.04
CA TYR A 57 1.64 1.27 -3.85
C TYR A 57 1.42 0.82 -2.41
N PHE A 58 2.47 0.35 -1.74
CA PHE A 58 2.42 -0.01 -0.33
C PHE A 58 2.07 1.20 0.56
N ALA A 59 2.66 2.37 0.32
CA ALA A 59 2.33 3.59 1.05
C ALA A 59 0.86 4.01 0.84
N ILE A 60 0.36 3.94 -0.39
CA ILE A 60 -1.04 4.23 -0.70
C ILE A 60 -1.96 3.23 0.01
N ALA A 61 -1.65 1.93 -0.08
CA ALA A 61 -2.41 0.86 0.53
C ALA A 61 -2.43 0.97 2.07
N MET A 62 -1.33 1.35 2.72
CA MET A 62 -1.29 1.61 4.16
C MET A 62 -2.24 2.75 4.58
N GLY A 63 -2.41 3.77 3.75
CA GLY A 63 -3.37 4.85 3.99
C GLY A 63 -4.83 4.37 3.89
N LEU A 64 -5.11 3.45 2.96
CA LEU A 64 -6.45 2.88 2.76
C LEU A 64 -6.79 1.80 3.81
N TYR A 65 -5.81 1.03 4.24
CA TYR A 65 -5.95 -0.11 5.15
C TYR A 65 -5.27 0.16 6.50
N ALA A 66 -5.47 1.36 7.05
CA ALA A 66 -4.80 1.80 8.29
C ALA A 66 -5.13 0.94 9.53
N GLU A 67 -6.20 0.14 9.47
CA GLU A 67 -6.63 -0.79 10.54
C GLU A 67 -5.94 -2.15 10.46
N GLY A 68 -5.30 -2.47 9.33
CA GLY A 68 -4.60 -3.73 9.08
C GLY A 68 -3.15 -3.73 9.56
N SER A 69 -2.53 -4.92 9.60
CA SER A 69 -1.10 -5.01 9.84
C SER A 69 -0.30 -4.67 8.58
N TYR A 70 0.94 -4.18 8.72
CA TYR A 70 1.82 -3.95 7.57
C TYR A 70 2.05 -5.23 6.75
N GLU A 71 2.10 -6.39 7.42
CA GLU A 71 2.23 -7.69 6.77
C GLU A 71 0.97 -8.04 5.97
N ASP A 72 -0.22 -7.75 6.51
CA ASP A 72 -1.50 -7.98 5.83
C ASP A 72 -1.58 -7.13 4.55
N VAL A 73 -1.14 -5.86 4.62
CA VAL A 73 -1.14 -4.95 3.48
C VAL A 73 -0.11 -5.37 2.43
N LEU A 74 1.08 -5.80 2.86
CA LEU A 74 2.13 -6.25 1.95
C LEU A 74 1.73 -7.54 1.22
N ALA A 75 1.02 -8.45 1.88
CA ALA A 75 0.55 -9.71 1.29
C ALA A 75 -0.49 -9.52 0.17
N GLN A 76 -1.03 -8.30 0.00
CA GLN A 76 -2.01 -7.98 -1.04
C GLN A 76 -1.40 -7.37 -2.31
N LEU A 77 -0.10 -7.03 -2.29
CA LEU A 77 0.65 -6.42 -3.40
C LEU A 77 1.38 -7.45 -4.26
#